data_AF-A0A835M4R2-F1
#
_entry.id   AF-A0A835M4R2-F1
#
_cell.length_a   1.000
_cell.length_b   1.000
_cell.length_c   1.000
_cell.angle_alpha   90.00
_cell.angle_beta   90.00
_cell.angle_gamma   90.00
#
_symmetry.space_group_name_H-M   'P 1'
#
loop_
_entity.id
_entity.type
_entity.pdbx_description
1 polymer ?
#
loop_
_entity_poly.entity_id
_entity_poly.type
_entity_poly.pdbx_seq_one_letter_code
_entity_poly.pdbx_strand_id
1 'polypeptide(L)'
;MYNENYNFVFIKVYIVYMGALTKNTYSPLAHHRTILEQVLENSTIIAYYFYLVPSSLSDSLVHSYKRSFNGFAAKLIARERKKLDN
;
A
#
# COMPACT_ATOMS: atom_id res chain seq x y z
N MET A 1 6.67 -37.72 -1.31
CA MET A 1 7.44 -36.46 -1.19
C MET A 1 6.44 -35.31 -1.31
N TYR A 2 6.22 -34.55 -0.24
CA TYR A 2 5.31 -33.40 -0.27
C TYR A 2 5.97 -32.29 -1.12
N ASN A 3 5.21 -31.76 -2.08
CA ASN A 3 5.68 -30.76 -3.02
C ASN A 3 5.65 -29.39 -2.32
N GLU A 4 6.82 -28.88 -1.93
CA GLU A 4 7.00 -27.61 -1.21
C GLU A 4 6.82 -26.40 -2.15
N ASN A 5 5.61 -26.19 -2.67
CA ASN A 5 5.25 -24.92 -3.30
C ASN A 5 4.56 -24.01 -2.28
N TYR A 6 5.27 -23.68 -1.20
CA TYR A 6 4.84 -22.62 -0.30
C TYR A 6 4.99 -21.29 -1.04
N ASN A 7 3.89 -20.77 -1.56
CA ASN A 7 3.82 -19.41 -2.09
C ASN A 7 3.92 -18.42 -0.92
N PHE A 8 5.16 -18.08 -0.52
CA PHE A 8 5.39 -17.07 0.49
C PHE A 8 4.85 -15.71 0.04
N VAL A 9 3.98 -15.13 0.87
CA VAL A 9 3.49 -13.76 0.67
C VAL A 9 4.48 -12.80 1.33
N PHE A 10 5.24 -12.08 0.51
CA PHE A 10 6.19 -11.08 1.00
C PHE A 10 5.56 -9.71 1.14
N ILE A 11 5.56 -9.19 2.38
CA ILE A 11 5.16 -7.82 2.69
C ILE A 11 6.42 -6.96 2.77
N LYS A 12 6.41 -5.81 2.10
CA LYS A 12 7.47 -4.81 2.18
C LYS A 12 6.86 -3.43 2.40
N VAL A 13 7.64 -2.54 3.01
CA VAL A 13 7.29 -1.12 3.08
C VAL A 13 7.79 -0.43 1.82
N TYR A 14 6.90 0.25 1.12
CA TYR A 14 7.21 1.06 -0.06
C TYR A 14 6.91 2.52 0.23
N ILE A 15 7.71 3.42 -0.32
CA ILE A 15 7.44 4.86 -0.34
C ILE A 15 6.85 5.19 -1.71
N VAL A 16 5.60 5.61 -1.74
CA VAL A 16 4.93 6.14 -2.91
C VAL A 16 5.25 7.62 -3.01
N TYR A 17 6.02 8.00 -4.03
CA TYR A 17 6.36 9.39 -4.30
C TYR A 17 5.34 10.00 -5.27
N MET A 18 4.64 11.04 -4.83
CA MET A 18 3.57 11.71 -5.59
C MET A 18 3.95 13.14 -6.00
N GLY A 19 5.24 13.47 -5.98
CA GLY A 19 5.75 14.78 -6.38
C GLY A 19 5.86 15.80 -5.24
N ALA A 20 5.92 17.08 -5.61
CA ALA A 20 5.99 18.19 -4.67
C ALA A 20 4.62 18.53 -4.05
N LEU A 21 4.64 19.09 -2.84
CA LEU A 21 3.41 19.56 -2.19
C LEU A 21 2.91 20.85 -2.85
N THR A 22 1.63 20.88 -3.17
CA THR A 22 0.93 22.07 -3.66
C THR A 22 0.42 22.91 -2.49
N LYS A 23 0.41 24.24 -2.63
CA LYS A 23 -0.01 25.20 -1.57
C LYS A 23 -1.53 25.46 -1.50
N ASN A 24 -2.33 24.74 -2.26
CA ASN A 24 -3.79 24.90 -2.35
C ASN A 24 -4.51 24.24 -1.15
N THR A 25 -5.85 24.33 -1.11
CA THR A 25 -6.74 23.67 -0.13
C THR A 25 -6.73 22.13 -0.18
N TYR A 26 -5.72 21.56 -0.82
CA TYR A 26 -5.47 20.13 -0.93
C TYR A 26 -5.16 19.53 0.45
N SER A 27 -5.75 18.36 0.73
CA SER A 27 -5.41 17.54 1.90
C SER A 27 -4.58 16.34 1.43
N PRO A 28 -3.23 16.38 1.55
CA PRO A 28 -2.37 15.26 1.17
C PRO A 28 -2.79 13.96 1.83
N LEU A 29 -3.13 14.01 3.12
CA LEU A 29 -3.53 12.82 3.87
C LEU A 29 -4.81 12.18 3.30
N ALA A 30 -5.81 12.98 2.92
CA ALA A 30 -7.03 12.44 2.34
C ALA A 30 -6.73 11.75 1.01
N HIS A 31 -5.91 12.38 0.15
CA HIS A 31 -5.53 11.80 -1.14
C HIS A 31 -4.70 10.51 -0.99
N HIS A 32 -3.74 10.49 -0.05
CA HIS A 32 -2.95 9.29 0.24
C HIS A 32 -3.84 8.12 0.65
N ARG A 33 -4.86 8.39 1.50
CA ARG A 33 -5.80 7.37 1.94
C ARG A 33 -6.62 6.82 0.76
N THR A 34 -7.17 7.70 -0.08
CA THR A 34 -7.93 7.27 -1.26
C THR A 34 -7.12 6.37 -2.19
N ILE A 35 -5.86 6.73 -2.48
CA ILE A 35 -5.00 5.89 -3.33
C ILE A 35 -4.73 4.53 -2.66
N LEU A 36 -4.38 4.54 -1.37
CA LEU A 36 -4.08 3.30 -0.66
C LEU A 36 -5.30 2.38 -0.58
N GLU A 37 -6.48 2.93 -0.33
CA GLU A 37 -7.74 2.19 -0.32
C GLU A 37 -8.01 1.50 -1.66
N GLN A 38 -7.88 2.23 -2.77
CA GLN A 38 -8.03 1.66 -4.12
C GLN A 38 -7.02 0.54 -4.42
N VAL A 39 -5.80 0.63 -3.89
CA VAL A 39 -4.79 -0.42 -4.04
C VAL A 39 -5.17 -1.68 -3.26
N LEU A 40 -5.70 -1.52 -2.04
CA LEU A 40 -6.09 -2.61 -1.16
C LEU A 40 -7.39 -3.30 -1.59
N GLU A 41 -8.44 -2.55 -1.94
CA GLU A 41 -9.75 -3.09 -2.35
C GLU A 41 -9.66 -3.97 -3.60
N ASN A 42 -8.82 -3.57 -4.56
CA ASN A 42 -8.65 -4.31 -5.80
C ASN A 42 -7.80 -5.59 -5.65
N SER A 43 -7.40 -5.96 -4.43
CA SER A 43 -6.50 -7.09 -4.18
C SER A 43 -7.27 -8.34 -3.80
N THR A 44 -7.34 -9.31 -4.72
CA THR A 44 -7.92 -10.62 -4.44
C THR A 44 -7.01 -11.46 -3.53
N ILE A 45 -7.12 -11.34 -2.20
CA ILE A 45 -6.36 -12.21 -1.27
C ILE A 45 -6.98 -13.60 -1.24
N ILE A 46 -6.15 -14.63 -1.30
CA ILE A 46 -6.55 -16.01 -1.00
C ILE A 46 -6.83 -16.12 0.51
N ALA A 47 -7.98 -16.69 0.88
CA ALA A 47 -8.49 -16.72 2.25
C ALA A 47 -7.47 -17.19 3.31
N TYR A 48 -6.60 -18.15 2.95
CA TYR A 48 -5.57 -18.68 3.84
C TYR A 48 -4.55 -17.62 4.30
N TYR A 49 -4.18 -16.69 3.43
CA TYR A 49 -3.21 -15.63 3.75
C TYR A 49 -3.86 -14.34 4.24
N PHE A 50 -5.20 -14.27 4.28
CA PHE A 50 -5.92 -13.06 4.64
C PHE A 50 -5.49 -12.51 6.01
N TYR A 51 -5.33 -13.39 7.00
CA TYR A 51 -4.90 -13.01 8.35
C TYR A 51 -3.44 -12.55 8.45
N LEU A 52 -2.63 -12.78 7.42
CA LEU A 52 -1.20 -12.47 7.42
C LEU A 52 -0.87 -11.22 6.60
N VAL A 53 -1.84 -10.64 5.88
CA VAL A 53 -1.63 -9.54 4.95
C VAL A 53 -2.34 -8.28 5.47
N PRO A 54 -1.72 -7.09 5.41
CA PRO A 54 -2.40 -5.84 5.71
C PRO A 54 -3.60 -5.66 4.79
N SER A 55 -4.80 -5.64 5.35
CA SER A 55 -6.06 -5.57 4.61
C SER A 55 -6.85 -4.28 4.87
N SER A 56 -6.31 -3.38 5.69
CA SER A 56 -6.91 -2.08 5.99
C SER A 56 -5.91 -0.94 5.84
N LEU A 57 -6.43 0.29 5.70
CA LEU A 57 -5.63 1.51 5.72
C LEU A 57 -4.78 1.63 6.99
N SER A 58 -5.32 1.28 8.16
CA SER A 58 -4.61 1.39 9.43
C SER A 58 -3.48 0.36 9.55
N ASP A 59 -3.64 -0.82 8.95
CA ASP A 59 -2.62 -1.87 8.96
C ASP A 59 -1.52 -1.61 7.93
N SER A 60 -1.89 -1.01 6.80
CA SER A 60 -1.00 -0.77 5.67
C SER A 60 -0.25 0.57 5.78
N LEU A 61 -0.92 1.67 6.14
CA LEU A 61 -0.31 3.01 6.15
C LEU A 61 0.70 3.14 7.29
N VAL A 62 1.99 3.24 6.95
CA VAL A 62 3.08 3.45 7.90
C VAL A 62 3.29 4.93 8.19
N HIS A 63 3.29 5.75 7.14
CA HIS A 63 3.50 7.19 7.28
C HIS A 63 2.92 7.98 6.11
N SER A 64 2.51 9.22 6.37
CA SER A 64 2.05 10.16 5.35
C SER A 64 3.00 11.36 5.31
N TYR A 65 3.81 11.47 4.25
CA TYR A 65 4.68 12.62 4.02
C TYR A 65 3.85 13.78 3.51
N LYS A 66 3.72 14.84 4.32
CA LYS A 66 2.92 16.04 4.02
C LYS A 66 3.68 17.35 4.21
N ARG A 67 5.00 17.27 4.42
CA ARG A 67 5.88 18.43 4.65
C ARG A 67 7.02 18.52 3.64
N SER A 68 7.80 17.44 3.50
CA SER A 68 9.01 17.45 2.64
C SER A 68 8.70 17.16 1.17
N PHE A 69 7.71 16.31 0.91
CA PHE A 69 7.18 15.97 -0.41
C PHE A 69 5.77 15.40 -0.24
N ASN A 70 5.05 15.22 -1.35
CA ASN A 70 3.74 14.59 -1.39
C ASN A 70 3.93 13.08 -1.58
N GLY A 71 3.45 12.28 -0.64
CA GLY A 71 3.59 10.82 -0.72
C GLY A 71 3.37 10.12 0.61
N PHE A 72 3.44 8.79 0.59
CA PHE A 72 3.19 7.97 1.78
C PHE A 72 4.03 6.69 1.78
N ALA A 73 4.30 6.16 2.97
CA ALA A 73 4.89 4.85 3.18
C ALA A 73 3.80 3.85 3.54
N ALA A 74 3.74 2.70 2.84
CA ALA A 74 2.74 1.66 3.09
C ALA A 74 3.34 0.25 3.03
N LYS A 75 2.81 -0.65 3.87
CA LYS A 75 3.05 -2.10 3.79
C LYS A 75 2.20 -2.68 2.68
N LEU A 76 2.85 -3.20 1.65
CA LEU A 76 2.18 -3.77 0.48
C LEU A 76 2.79 -5.13 0.14
N ILE A 77 1.97 -5.99 -0.45
CA ILE A 77 2.45 -7.19 -1.12
C ILE A 77 2.77 -6.90 -2.58
N ALA A 78 3.52 -7.80 -3.23
CA ALA A 78 4.04 -7.58 -4.58
C ALA A 78 2.98 -7.18 -5.62
N ARG A 79 1.77 -7.74 -5.53
CA ARG A 79 0.67 -7.41 -6.46
C ARG A 79 0.06 -6.02 -6.22
N GLU A 80 0.06 -5.54 -4.98
CA GLU A 80 -0.48 -4.22 -4.63
C GLU A 80 0.47 -3.14 -5.11
N ARG A 81 1.77 -3.33 -4.85
CA ARG A 81 2.80 -2.44 -5.38
C ARG A 81 2.72 -2.30 -6.89
N LYS A 82 2.50 -3.39 -7.63
CA LYS A 82 2.35 -3.34 -9.10
C LYS A 82 1.22 -2.41 -9.57
N LYS A 83 0.19 -2.17 -8.76
CA LYS A 83 -0.89 -1.24 -9.14
C LYS A 83 -0.48 0.23 -9.07
N LEU A 84 0.58 0.52 -8.31
CA LEU A 84 1.15 1.86 -8.15
C LEU A 84 2.24 2.18 -9.19
N ASP A 85 2.64 1.21 -10.01
CA ASP A 85 3.67 1.39 -11.05
C ASP A 85 3.10 1.98 -12.36
N ASN A 86 1.81 2.36 -12.39
CA ASN A 86 1.11 2.88 -13.57
C ASN A 86 1.04 4.41 -13.60
#